data_AF-A0A7L4QWK6-F1
#
_entry.id   AF-A0A7L4QWK6-F1
#
_cell.length_a   1.000
_cell.length_b   1.000
_cell.length_c   1.000
_cell.angle_alpha   90.00
_cell.angle_beta   90.00
_cell.angle_gamma   90.00
#
_symmetry.space_group_name_H-M   'P 1'
#
loop_
_entity.id
_entity.type
_entity.pdbx_description
1 polymer ?
#
loop_
_entity_poly.entity_id
_entity_poly.type
_entity_poly.pdbx_seq_one_letter_code
_entity_poly.pdbx_strand_id
1 'polypeptide(L)'
;IPQTLAENAGLDPIDILVELRSQHEQGNKNAGLNVYTGDVVDMWENDVIEPLRIKTQAINAATEATVMILRIDDVIASSGGSSGPMPDIPDVDLDM
;
A
#
# COMPACT_ATOMS: atom_id res chain seq x y z
N ILE A 1 7.56 -4.47 -3.88
CA ILE A 1 7.74 -3.27 -4.75
C ILE A 1 8.15 -3.68 -6.17
N PRO A 2 9.28 -4.37 -6.41
CA PRO A 2 9.69 -4.71 -7.80
C PRO A 2 8.68 -5.60 -8.53
N GLN A 3 8.05 -6.54 -7.81
CA GLN A 3 6.96 -7.36 -8.35
C GLN A 3 5.82 -6.51 -8.93
N THR A 4 5.30 -5.57 -8.12
CA THR A 4 4.22 -4.67 -8.54
C THR A 4 4.62 -3.77 -9.70
N LEU A 5 5.89 -3.36 -9.77
CA LEU A 5 6.40 -2.60 -10.92
C LEU A 5 6.40 -3.46 -12.20
N ALA A 6 6.82 -4.72 -12.11
CA ALA A 6 6.80 -5.65 -13.25
C ALA A 6 5.36 -5.93 -13.71
N GLU A 7 4.44 -6.22 -12.78
CA GLU A 7 3.01 -6.44 -13.07
C GLU A 7 2.39 -5.23 -13.79
N ASN A 8 2.63 -4.02 -13.27
CA ASN A 8 2.11 -2.78 -13.88
C ASN A 8 2.73 -2.47 -15.25
N ALA A 9 3.95 -2.95 -15.50
CA ALA A 9 4.62 -2.84 -16.78
C ALA A 9 4.21 -3.94 -17.78
N GLY A 10 3.40 -4.91 -17.35
CA GLY A 10 2.99 -6.06 -18.18
C GLY A 10 4.10 -7.10 -18.37
N LEU A 11 5.12 -7.12 -17.51
CA LEU A 11 6.24 -8.05 -17.53
C LEU A 11 5.96 -9.27 -16.65
N ASP A 12 6.64 -10.39 -16.89
CA ASP A 12 6.56 -11.57 -16.00
C ASP A 12 7.29 -11.27 -14.68
N PRO A 13 6.57 -11.17 -13.54
CA PRO A 13 7.20 -10.81 -12.28
C PRO A 13 8.16 -11.87 -11.76
N ILE A 14 7.97 -13.15 -12.13
CA ILE A 14 8.83 -14.23 -11.68
C ILE A 14 10.20 -14.10 -12.33
N ASP A 15 10.26 -13.94 -13.64
CA ASP A 15 11.53 -13.80 -14.38
C ASP A 15 12.32 -12.60 -13.86
N ILE A 16 11.68 -11.45 -13.73
CA ILE A 16 12.31 -10.22 -13.21
C ILE A 16 12.82 -10.41 -11.79
N LEU A 17 12.05 -11.03 -10.90
CA LEU A 17 12.47 -11.23 -9.51
C LEU A 17 13.62 -12.23 -9.39
N VAL A 18 13.65 -13.27 -10.23
CA VAL A 18 14.74 -14.25 -10.27
C VAL A 18 16.03 -13.58 -10.73
N GLU A 19 15.98 -12.80 -11.81
CA GLU A 19 17.15 -12.08 -12.31
C GLU A 19 17.65 -11.03 -11.33
N LEU A 20 16.76 -10.21 -10.76
CA LEU A 20 17.13 -9.23 -9.73
C LEU A 20 17.84 -9.87 -8.54
N ARG A 21 17.32 -11.01 -8.04
CA ARG A 21 17.95 -11.74 -6.94
C ARG A 21 19.33 -12.25 -7.32
N SER A 22 19.46 -12.84 -8.50
CA SER A 22 20.75 -13.34 -9.00
C SER A 22 21.79 -12.23 -9.09
N GLN A 23 21.41 -11.05 -9.58
CA GLN A 23 22.30 -9.88 -9.66
C GLN A 23 22.70 -9.37 -8.27
N HIS A 24 21.76 -9.29 -7.33
CA HIS A 24 22.04 -8.83 -5.96
C HIS A 24 22.93 -9.82 -5.19
N GLU A 25 22.76 -11.13 -5.40
CA GLU A 25 23.63 -12.17 -4.84
C GLU A 25 25.08 -12.08 -5.34
N GLN A 26 25.27 -11.61 -6.58
CA GLN A 26 26.58 -11.36 -7.17
C GLN A 26 27.23 -10.05 -6.70
N GLY A 27 26.53 -9.26 -5.86
CA GLY A 27 27.03 -8.02 -5.29
C GLY A 27 26.63 -6.75 -6.05
N ASN A 28 25.80 -6.85 -7.09
CA ASN A 28 25.35 -5.71 -7.89
C ASN A 28 24.22 -4.96 -7.16
N LYS A 29 24.59 -4.11 -6.20
CA LYS A 29 23.67 -3.42 -5.28
C LYS A 29 22.67 -2.48 -5.97
N ASN A 30 23.01 -1.98 -7.15
CA ASN A 30 22.20 -1.03 -7.91
C ASN A 30 21.31 -1.70 -8.96
N ALA A 31 21.33 -3.04 -9.08
CA ALA A 31 20.51 -3.71 -10.07
C ALA A 31 19.03 -3.44 -9.79
N GLY A 32 18.31 -3.00 -10.82
CA GLY A 32 16.89 -2.66 -10.75
C GLY A 32 16.21 -2.93 -12.09
N LEU A 33 14.88 -2.95 -12.07
CA LEU A 33 14.07 -3.17 -13.26
C LEU A 33 13.93 -1.86 -14.05
N ASN A 34 14.35 -1.86 -15.32
CA ASN A 34 13.91 -0.86 -16.28
C ASN A 34 12.55 -1.27 -16.85
N VAL A 35 11.48 -0.59 -16.44
CA VAL A 35 10.11 -0.93 -16.84
C VAL A 35 9.80 -0.67 -18.33
N TYR A 36 10.65 0.10 -19.02
CA TYR A 36 10.45 0.41 -20.44
C TYR A 36 11.07 -0.65 -21.36
N THR A 37 12.22 -1.19 -20.97
CA THR A 37 12.92 -2.23 -21.75
C THR A 37 12.60 -3.64 -21.27
N GLY A 38 12.23 -3.78 -20.00
CA GLY A 38 12.02 -5.07 -19.34
C GLY A 38 13.30 -5.68 -18.76
N ASP A 39 14.44 -5.01 -18.90
CA ASP A 39 15.72 -5.56 -18.47
C ASP A 39 16.08 -5.18 -17.04
N VAL A 40 16.85 -6.04 -16.38
CA VAL A 40 17.55 -5.71 -15.13
C VAL A 40 18.85 -4.99 -15.47
N VAL A 41 18.97 -3.74 -15.02
CA VAL A 41 20.10 -2.86 -15.33
C VAL A 41 20.64 -2.20 -14.07
N ASP A 42 21.85 -1.64 -14.13
CA ASP A 42 22.36 -0.77 -13.06
C ASP A 42 21.58 0.56 -13.07
N MET A 43 20.80 0.82 -12.02
CA MET A 43 19.96 2.01 -11.91
C MET A 43 20.78 3.30 -11.77
N TRP A 44 21.99 3.23 -11.23
CA TRP A 44 22.88 4.38 -11.10
C TRP A 44 23.40 4.82 -12.47
N GLU A 45 23.82 3.86 -13.30
CA GLU A 45 24.26 4.14 -14.68
C GLU A 45 23.11 4.61 -15.59
N ASN A 46 21.86 4.30 -15.22
CA ASN A 46 20.66 4.72 -15.93
C ASN A 46 20.04 6.03 -15.38
N ASP A 47 20.75 6.77 -14.52
CA ASP A 47 20.29 8.03 -13.90
C ASP A 47 18.97 7.91 -13.10
N VAL A 48 18.63 6.70 -12.63
CA VAL A 48 17.46 6.44 -11.79
C VAL A 48 17.88 6.50 -10.32
N ILE A 49 17.82 7.70 -9.74
CA ILE A 49 18.30 7.98 -8.39
C ILE A 49 17.16 8.50 -7.51
N GLU A 50 17.13 8.03 -6.26
CA GLU A 50 16.18 8.51 -5.25
C GLU A 50 16.92 9.02 -4.00
N PRO A 51 16.46 10.11 -3.38
CA PRO A 51 17.05 10.58 -2.14
C PRO A 51 16.86 9.55 -1.02
N LEU A 52 17.92 9.29 -0.24
CA LEU A 52 17.90 8.36 0.90
C LEU A 52 16.71 8.60 1.82
N ARG A 53 16.40 9.88 2.11
CA ARG A 53 15.31 10.28 3.00
C ARG A 53 13.96 9.69 2.58
N ILE A 54 13.68 9.57 1.28
CA ILE A 54 12.40 9.05 0.79
C ILE A 54 12.27 7.57 1.11
N LYS A 55 13.31 6.77 0.87
CA LYS A 55 13.29 5.32 1.18
C LYS A 55 13.20 5.05 2.67
N THR A 56 13.98 5.76 3.49
CA THR A 56 13.93 5.62 4.95
C THR A 56 12.54 5.95 5.49
N GLN A 57 11.95 7.07 5.06
CA GLN A 57 10.62 7.48 5.55
C GLN A 57 9.52 6.54 5.07
N ALA A 58 9.58 6.04 3.83
CA ALA A 58 8.61 5.08 3.32
C ALA A 58 8.59 3.79 4.16
N ILE A 59 9.77 3.25 4.50
CA ILE A 59 9.87 2.03 5.32
C ILE A 59 9.38 2.30 6.76
N ASN A 60 9.76 3.43 7.36
CA ASN A 60 9.33 3.79 8.70
C ASN A 60 7.81 3.95 8.78
N ALA A 61 7.22 4.72 7.87
CA ALA A 61 5.78 4.96 7.83
C ALA A 61 4.99 3.66 7.58
N ALA A 62 5.45 2.81 6.65
CA ALA A 62 4.82 1.51 6.40
C ALA A 62 4.88 0.60 7.64
N THR A 63 6.00 0.62 8.36
CA THR A 63 6.18 -0.15 9.60
C THR A 63 5.24 0.36 10.68
N GLU A 64 5.18 1.67 10.92
CA GLU A 64 4.28 2.27 11.92
C GLU A 64 2.81 1.95 11.61
N ALA A 65 2.38 2.12 10.35
CA ALA A 65 1.03 1.79 9.93
C ALA A 65 0.71 0.30 10.15
N THR A 66 1.64 -0.59 9.81
CA THR A 66 1.47 -2.03 10.01
C THR A 66 1.38 -2.38 11.49
N VAL A 67 2.24 -1.79 12.33
CA VAL A 67 2.22 -1.99 13.78
C VAL A 67 0.91 -1.49 14.40
N MET A 68 0.37 -0.37 13.92
CA MET A 68 -0.94 0.12 14.38
C MET A 68 -2.04 -0.92 14.11
N ILE A 69 -2.05 -1.53 12.92
CA ILE A 69 -3.04 -2.55 12.56
C ILE A 69 -2.84 -3.83 13.37
N LEU A 70 -1.60 -4.33 13.47
CA LEU A 70 -1.29 -5.57 14.18
C LEU A 70 -1.55 -5.51 15.69
N ARG A 71 -1.62 -4.30 16.28
CA ARG A 71 -1.94 -4.09 17.71
C ARG A 71 -3.43 -4.05 18.02
N ILE A 72 -4.30 -4.07 17.00
CA ILE A 72 -5.74 -4.08 17.22
C ILE A 72 -6.15 -5.51 17.56
N ASP A 73 -6.57 -5.72 18.81
CA ASP A 73 -7.07 -7.02 19.27
C ASP A 73 -8.55 -7.21 18.86
N ASP A 74 -9.38 -6.16 19.00
CA ASP A 74 -10.79 -6.17 18.67
C ASP A 74 -11.25 -4.86 18.02
N VAL A 75 -12.18 -4.96 17.07
CA VAL A 75 -12.85 -3.81 16.44
C VAL A 75 -14.31 -3.78 16.87
N ILE A 76 -14.67 -2.78 17.68
CA ILE A 76 -16.07 -2.55 18.08
C ILE A 76 -16.69 -1.53 17.14
N ALA A 77 -17.58 -1.99 16.25
CA ALA A 77 -18.40 -1.11 15.43
C ALA A 77 -19.71 -0.78 16.17
N SER A 78 -19.93 0.49 16.50
CA SER A 78 -21.26 0.93 16.95
C SER A 78 -22.14 1.19 15.73
N SER A 79 -23.16 0.35 15.53
CA SER A 79 -24.32 0.79 14.74
C SER A 79 -24.99 1.90 15.53
N GLY A 80 -25.17 3.07 14.91
CA GLY A 80 -25.86 4.21 15.52
C GLY A 80 -27.11 3.72 16.27
N GLY A 81 -27.19 4.10 17.55
CA GLY A 81 -28.30 3.71 18.41
C GLY A 81 -29.62 3.96 17.71
N SER A 82 -30.51 2.98 17.81
CA SER A 82 -31.90 3.07 17.40
C SER A 82 -32.44 4.46 17.72
N SER A 83 -33.07 5.08 16.72
CA SER A 83 -34.06 6.14 16.87
C SER A 83 -34.65 6.12 18.27
N GLY A 84 -34.34 7.14 19.08
CA GLY A 84 -35.05 7.35 20.34
C GLY A 84 -36.55 7.37 20.08
N PRO A 85 -37.39 7.00 21.07
CA PRO A 85 -38.83 6.95 20.86
C PRO A 85 -39.31 8.27 20.25
N MET A 86 -39.98 8.18 19.10
CA MET A 86 -40.61 9.36 18.49
C MET A 86 -41.55 9.96 19.54
N PRO A 87 -41.54 11.28 19.76
CA PRO A 87 -42.51 11.92 20.63
C PRO A 87 -43.92 11.56 20.16
N ASP A 88 -44.73 11.03 21.06
CA ASP A 88 -46.14 10.74 20.78
C ASP A 88 -46.82 12.09 20.53
N ILE A 89 -47.08 12.39 19.25
CA ILE A 89 -47.85 13.58 18.88
C ILE A 89 -49.31 13.18 19.12
N PRO A 90 -50.02 13.79 20.10
CA PRO A 90 -51.43 13.50 20.29
C PRO A 90 -52.18 13.85 19.01
N ASP A 91 -53.06 12.94 18.57
CA ASP A 91 -53.95 13.16 17.43
C ASP A 91 -54.69 14.49 17.64
N VAL A 92 -54.39 15.46 16.78
CA VAL A 92 -55.14 16.71 16.74
C VAL A 92 -56.46 16.36 16.06
N ASP A 93 -57.50 16.18 16.86
CA ASP A 93 -58.88 16.07 16.38
C ASP A 93 -59.18 17.29 15.50
N LEU A 94 -59.18 17.06 14.19
CA LEU A 94 -59.43 18.05 13.16
C LEU A 94 -60.94 18.12 12.88
N ASP A 95 -61.70 18.33 13.94
CA ASP A 95 -63.12 18.62 13.86
C ASP A 95 -63.36 20.07 14.32
N MET A 96 -63.65 20.92 13.32
CA MET A 96 -64.11 22.33 13.33
C MET A 96 -63.10 23.42 12.95
#